data_AF-A0A950UUN2-F1
#
_entry.id   AF-A0A950UUN2-F1
#
_cell.length_a   1.000
_cell.length_b   1.000
_cell.length_c   1.000
_cell.angle_alpha   90.00
_cell.angle_beta   90.00
_cell.angle_gamma   90.00
#
_symmetry.space_group_name_H-M   'P 1'
#
loop_
_entity.id
_entity.type
_entity.pdbx_description
1 polymer ?
#
loop_
_entity_poly.entity_id
_entity_poly.type
_entity_poly.pdbx_seq_one_letter_code
_entity_poly.pdbx_strand_id
1 'polypeptide(L)'
;MAIAQELSISKVRSPSAALVAVATIVALTVPLAYLLNIWQDEAYTLHTTAGGFAYAFHQALGFEQNAPLYFLLLTAWRHLGDSAFFLRLPSVFCIAGALALVPGLVRRYVPSADSGLVTWVAAWNPFTVWAAVEMRVYALIVLLSAVLLLTFFDAFLAEQRSRLSTLAYAAFCIVALYTQYYFAFLLFAQGVAVVVYRRQSVWRFLICAAVAVAAFTPMLAIVPNQVANFKGAFTPPSPLRANAVLAAILARFLLPLFIAHAKAIYLALAVCALGVAIAVRKQFAKGGDGTILVLTGCAFIAFAFGTYALGVHLLDRHAAALYLPAQLAVFAVFSFLSPPLRRAATTAWAALALTASTVFLAHAYAPLAKQGDWVRVASYLHEHEGPGQPIAVFEAENALPFSYYYHGANRVVAVPAAVDFRRYDVTRFVLHSAGDVARSLPEGSRFWLITAGECASANIRFGCDVLERFIGLHYRVERDAKFYGSRVRLLRPLDKAGGRLYGSTVPLQFMVFQAGVASLNEVG
;
A
#
# COMPACT_ATOMS: atom_id res chain seq x y z
N MET A 1 -18.59 24.44 -60.21
CA MET A 1 -18.15 23.03 -60.10
C MET A 1 -16.76 23.03 -59.50
N ALA A 2 -16.55 22.18 -58.48
CA ALA A 2 -15.28 21.87 -57.80
C ALA A 2 -14.59 23.00 -57.03
N ILE A 3 -14.67 22.94 -55.69
CA ILE A 3 -13.54 22.75 -54.76
C ILE A 3 -14.13 22.00 -53.55
N ALA A 4 -14.02 20.68 -53.55
CA ALA A 4 -14.15 19.87 -52.36
C ALA A 4 -12.72 19.55 -51.91
N GLN A 5 -12.23 20.26 -50.90
CA GLN A 5 -10.99 19.88 -50.22
C GLN A 5 -11.30 18.63 -49.40
N GLU A 6 -10.80 17.49 -49.87
CA GLU A 6 -10.65 16.29 -49.06
C GLU A 6 -9.78 16.61 -47.84
N LEU A 7 -10.42 16.78 -46.69
CA LEU A 7 -9.78 16.67 -45.38
C LEU A 7 -9.30 15.21 -45.25
N SER A 8 -8.05 14.98 -45.65
CA SER A 8 -7.39 13.68 -45.53
C SER A 8 -7.25 13.29 -44.06
N ILE A 9 -8.13 12.40 -43.59
CA ILE A 9 -8.13 11.80 -42.23
C ILE A 9 -6.92 10.86 -42.03
N SER A 10 -6.06 10.67 -43.05
CA SER A 10 -4.98 9.67 -43.08
C SER A 10 -3.73 10.00 -42.25
N LYS A 11 -3.68 11.14 -41.53
CA LYS A 11 -2.54 11.55 -40.69
C LYS A 11 -2.83 11.60 -39.19
N VAL A 12 -3.82 10.87 -38.70
CA VAL A 12 -3.91 10.61 -37.26
C VAL A 12 -2.76 9.68 -36.88
N ARG A 13 -1.69 10.23 -36.29
CA ARG A 13 -0.60 9.43 -35.71
C ARG A 13 -1.23 8.48 -34.69
N SER A 14 -1.03 7.18 -34.87
CA SER A 14 -1.49 6.20 -33.88
C SER A 14 -0.90 6.54 -32.50
N PRO A 15 -1.70 6.51 -31.43
CA PRO A 15 -1.19 6.79 -30.10
C PRO A 15 -0.11 5.77 -29.73
N SER A 16 0.98 6.23 -29.11
CA SER A 16 2.04 5.32 -28.64
C SER A 16 1.47 4.29 -27.65
N ALA A 17 2.04 3.08 -27.61
CA ALA A 17 1.59 2.02 -26.69
C ALA A 17 1.57 2.48 -25.21
N ALA A 18 2.51 3.34 -24.81
CA ALA A 18 2.55 3.93 -23.48
C ALA A 18 1.36 4.86 -23.20
N LEU A 19 0.96 5.68 -24.19
CA LEU A 19 -0.22 6.55 -24.05
C LEU A 19 -1.51 5.72 -23.94
N VAL A 20 -1.60 4.63 -24.70
CA VAL A 20 -2.73 3.69 -24.58
C VAL A 20 -2.76 3.07 -23.19
N ALA A 21 -1.62 2.61 -22.66
CA ALA A 21 -1.54 2.07 -21.29
C ALA A 21 -2.00 3.08 -20.23
N VAL A 22 -1.58 4.35 -20.34
CA VAL A 22 -2.00 5.44 -19.45
C VAL A 22 -3.51 5.71 -19.58
N ALA A 23 -4.04 5.75 -20.80
CA ALA A 23 -5.48 5.95 -21.00
C ALA A 23 -6.30 4.78 -20.43
N THR A 24 -5.86 3.54 -20.65
CA THR A 24 -6.51 2.34 -20.14
C THR A 24 -6.51 2.30 -18.61
N ILE A 25 -5.40 2.64 -17.95
CA ILE A 25 -5.37 2.62 -16.48
C ILE A 25 -6.26 3.70 -15.88
N VAL A 26 -6.35 4.88 -16.49
CA VAL A 26 -7.27 5.94 -16.05
C VAL A 26 -8.73 5.49 -16.25
N ALA A 27 -9.05 4.91 -17.41
CA ALA A 27 -10.38 4.39 -17.70
C ALA A 27 -10.81 3.26 -16.76
N LEU A 28 -9.86 2.46 -16.25
CA LEU A 28 -10.12 1.43 -15.24
C LEU A 28 -10.26 2.03 -13.82
N THR A 29 -9.34 2.91 -13.43
CA THR A 29 -9.21 3.36 -12.04
C THR A 29 -10.23 4.43 -11.64
N VAL A 30 -10.70 5.26 -12.57
CA VAL A 30 -11.74 6.27 -12.28
C VAL A 30 -13.07 5.63 -11.84
N PRO A 31 -13.64 4.64 -12.56
CA PRO A 31 -14.83 3.94 -12.09
C PRO A 31 -14.61 3.21 -10.76
N LEU A 32 -13.47 2.54 -10.60
CA LEU A 32 -13.15 1.85 -9.34
C LEU A 32 -13.05 2.84 -8.16
N ALA A 33 -12.44 4.01 -8.37
CA ALA A 33 -12.36 5.05 -7.34
C ALA A 33 -13.74 5.55 -6.89
N TYR A 34 -14.76 5.46 -7.76
CA TYR A 34 -16.14 5.80 -7.41
C TYR A 34 -16.86 4.64 -6.70
N LEU A 35 -16.73 3.42 -7.22
CA LEU A 35 -17.49 2.25 -6.76
C LEU A 35 -17.03 1.73 -5.38
N LEU A 36 -15.73 1.77 -5.12
CA LEU A 36 -15.16 1.14 -3.93
C LEU A 36 -15.50 1.90 -2.64
N ASN A 37 -15.95 1.20 -1.60
CA ASN A 37 -16.12 1.80 -0.27
C ASN A 37 -14.77 2.27 0.31
N ILE A 38 -14.80 3.20 1.26
CA ILE A 38 -13.62 3.55 2.06
C ILE A 38 -13.28 2.42 3.03
N TRP A 39 -12.02 2.30 3.40
CA TRP A 39 -11.54 1.41 4.45
C TRP A 39 -10.81 2.23 5.52
N GLN A 40 -10.31 1.59 6.58
CA GLN A 40 -9.71 2.22 7.75
C GLN A 40 -8.69 3.33 7.41
N ASP A 41 -7.70 3.03 6.59
CA ASP A 41 -6.64 3.96 6.17
C ASP A 41 -7.21 5.22 5.48
N GLU A 42 -8.24 5.06 4.64
CA GLU A 42 -8.88 6.19 3.95
C GLU A 42 -9.77 6.99 4.90
N ALA A 43 -10.45 6.33 5.83
CA ALA A 43 -11.23 7.02 6.85
C ALA A 43 -10.34 7.88 7.78
N TYR A 44 -9.13 7.41 8.08
CA TYR A 44 -8.10 8.20 8.77
C TYR A 44 -7.63 9.38 7.95
N THR A 45 -7.35 9.19 6.66
CA THR A 45 -7.03 10.32 5.77
C THR A 45 -8.19 11.35 5.75
N LEU A 46 -9.46 10.90 5.69
CA LEU A 46 -10.61 11.81 5.72
C LEU A 46 -10.65 12.60 7.03
N HIS A 47 -10.43 11.94 8.16
CA HIS A 47 -10.41 12.58 9.47
C HIS A 47 -9.25 13.57 9.60
N THR A 48 -8.03 13.16 9.25
CA THR A 48 -6.80 13.96 9.29
C THR A 48 -6.91 15.24 8.46
N THR A 49 -7.63 15.18 7.34
CA THR A 49 -7.77 16.32 6.40
C THR A 49 -9.10 17.05 6.51
N ALA A 50 -9.93 16.74 7.50
CA ALA A 50 -11.24 17.37 7.68
C ALA A 50 -11.16 18.82 8.20
N GLY A 51 -10.05 19.16 8.89
CA GLY A 51 -9.81 20.52 9.39
C GLY A 51 -9.05 21.41 8.40
N GLY A 52 -8.47 22.51 8.92
CA GLY A 52 -7.57 23.36 8.13
C GLY A 52 -6.13 22.84 8.06
N PHE A 53 -5.25 23.54 7.34
CA PHE A 53 -3.84 23.16 7.17
C PHE A 53 -3.09 22.89 8.47
N ALA A 54 -3.31 23.71 9.51
CA ALA A 54 -2.67 23.52 10.81
C ALA A 54 -3.13 22.21 11.47
N TYR A 55 -4.43 21.92 11.43
CA TYR A 55 -4.98 20.67 11.95
C TYR A 55 -4.41 19.47 11.20
N ALA A 56 -4.41 19.50 9.86
CA ALA A 56 -3.84 18.42 9.04
C ALA A 56 -2.35 18.21 9.29
N PHE A 57 -1.58 19.30 9.49
CA PHE A 57 -0.17 19.21 9.86
C PHE A 57 0.03 18.50 11.20
N HIS A 58 -0.73 18.90 12.24
CA HIS A 58 -0.64 18.29 13.56
C HIS A 58 -1.08 16.83 13.54
N GLN A 59 -2.18 16.51 12.86
CA GLN A 59 -2.68 15.14 12.73
C GLN A 59 -1.74 14.24 11.92
N ALA A 60 -1.12 14.75 10.84
CA ALA A 60 -0.14 13.98 10.08
C ALA A 60 1.04 13.54 10.95
N LEU A 61 1.53 14.42 11.82
CA LEU A 61 2.70 14.14 12.67
C LEU A 61 2.35 13.34 13.92
N GLY A 62 1.22 13.63 14.58
CA GLY A 62 0.83 13.03 15.85
C GLY A 62 0.03 11.73 15.71
N PHE A 63 -1.01 11.76 14.88
CA PHE A 63 -1.95 10.65 14.69
C PHE A 63 -1.49 9.70 13.59
N GLU A 64 -1.33 10.19 12.35
CA GLU A 64 -0.89 9.34 11.23
C GLU A 64 0.56 8.89 11.39
N GLN A 65 1.37 9.64 12.18
CA GLN A 65 2.80 9.40 12.36
C GLN A 65 3.56 9.29 11.04
N ASN A 66 3.18 10.16 10.09
CA ASN A 66 3.69 10.19 8.72
C ASN A 66 4.19 11.59 8.35
N ALA A 67 4.88 11.69 7.21
CA ALA A 67 5.35 12.97 6.70
C ALA A 67 4.15 13.82 6.22
N PRO A 68 4.16 15.15 6.46
CA PRO A 68 2.93 15.95 6.38
C PRO A 68 2.50 16.35 4.97
N LEU A 69 3.39 16.33 3.98
CA LEU A 69 3.11 16.99 2.70
C LEU A 69 1.87 16.43 1.98
N TYR A 70 1.69 15.12 1.98
CA TYR A 70 0.53 14.49 1.35
C TYR A 70 -0.80 15.00 1.93
N PHE A 71 -0.91 15.06 3.25
CA PHE A 71 -2.12 15.50 3.93
C PHE A 71 -2.40 16.98 3.71
N LEU A 72 -1.35 17.82 3.62
CA LEU A 72 -1.49 19.24 3.29
C LEU A 72 -1.98 19.43 1.85
N LEU A 73 -1.41 18.69 0.89
CA LEU A 73 -1.86 18.72 -0.50
C LEU A 73 -3.32 18.26 -0.64
N LEU A 74 -3.69 17.20 0.08
CA LEU A 74 -5.06 16.71 0.06
C LEU A 74 -6.03 17.68 0.75
N THR A 75 -5.62 18.33 1.85
CA THR A 75 -6.40 19.41 2.50
C THR A 75 -6.65 20.56 1.53
N ALA A 76 -5.65 20.96 0.74
CA ALA A 76 -5.84 21.96 -0.31
C ALA A 76 -6.83 21.48 -1.39
N TRP A 77 -6.70 20.23 -1.83
CA TRP A 77 -7.59 19.62 -2.83
C TRP A 77 -9.04 19.54 -2.35
N ARG A 78 -9.25 19.29 -1.05
CA ARG A 78 -10.58 19.21 -0.42
C ARG A 78 -11.39 20.49 -0.51
N HIS A 79 -10.75 21.65 -0.70
CA HIS A 79 -11.49 22.90 -0.93
C HIS A 79 -12.31 22.91 -2.23
N LEU A 80 -12.03 22.00 -3.17
CA LEU A 80 -12.76 21.86 -4.42
C LEU A 80 -13.89 20.81 -4.35
N GLY A 81 -13.85 19.93 -3.35
CA GLY A 81 -14.82 18.85 -3.16
C GLY A 81 -14.37 17.87 -2.07
N ASP A 82 -15.30 17.21 -1.41
CA ASP A 82 -15.06 16.41 -0.20
C ASP A 82 -15.48 14.94 -0.32
N SER A 83 -16.07 14.53 -1.44
CA SER A 83 -16.49 13.14 -1.65
C SER A 83 -15.28 12.20 -1.74
N ALA A 84 -15.43 10.98 -1.23
CA ALA A 84 -14.36 9.98 -1.26
C ALA A 84 -13.84 9.71 -2.69
N PHE A 85 -14.74 9.71 -3.69
CA PHE A 85 -14.37 9.63 -5.10
C PHE A 85 -13.44 10.78 -5.51
N PHE A 86 -13.86 12.02 -5.25
CA PHE A 86 -13.10 13.21 -5.65
C PHE A 86 -11.72 13.27 -4.99
N LEU A 87 -11.61 12.80 -3.75
CA LEU A 87 -10.35 12.77 -3.01
C LEU A 87 -9.41 11.63 -3.41
N ARG A 88 -9.88 10.63 -4.17
CA ARG A 88 -9.03 9.62 -4.82
C ARG A 88 -8.45 10.09 -6.15
N LEU A 89 -9.04 11.09 -6.82
CA LEU A 89 -8.58 11.57 -8.13
C LEU A 89 -7.11 12.06 -8.14
N PRO A 90 -6.58 12.72 -7.10
CA PRO A 90 -5.14 13.04 -7.04
C PRO A 90 -4.25 11.80 -7.20
N SER A 91 -4.64 10.66 -6.62
CA SER A 91 -3.90 9.40 -6.76
C SER A 91 -3.96 8.86 -8.18
N VAL A 92 -5.13 8.89 -8.81
CA VAL A 92 -5.28 8.53 -10.24
C VAL A 92 -4.37 9.39 -11.12
N PHE A 93 -4.35 10.70 -10.91
CA PHE A 93 -3.49 11.62 -11.67
C PHE A 93 -2.00 11.38 -11.39
N CYS A 94 -1.62 11.08 -10.15
CA CYS A 94 -0.23 10.76 -9.81
C CYS A 94 0.24 9.48 -10.50
N ILE A 95 -0.58 8.42 -10.52
CA ILE A 95 -0.25 7.18 -11.24
C ILE A 95 -0.17 7.41 -12.74
N ALA A 96 -1.14 8.12 -13.33
CA ALA A 96 -1.11 8.47 -14.75
C ALA A 96 0.16 9.26 -15.11
N GLY A 97 0.53 10.24 -14.29
CA GLY A 97 1.76 11.01 -14.43
C GLY A 97 3.02 10.14 -14.29
N ALA A 98 3.07 9.24 -13.31
CA ALA A 98 4.21 8.36 -13.11
C ALA A 98 4.42 7.44 -14.33
N LEU A 99 3.34 6.87 -14.86
CA LEU A 99 3.37 6.01 -16.05
C LEU A 99 3.74 6.79 -17.32
N ALA A 100 3.28 8.03 -17.47
CA ALA A 100 3.68 8.89 -18.57
C ALA A 100 5.19 9.20 -18.58
N LEU A 101 5.85 9.12 -17.41
CA LEU A 101 7.30 9.29 -17.27
C LEU A 101 8.10 8.01 -17.53
N VAL A 102 7.48 6.83 -17.52
CA VAL A 102 8.17 5.53 -17.72
C VAL A 102 8.95 5.46 -19.03
N PRO A 103 8.44 5.91 -20.20
CA PRO A 103 9.25 5.93 -21.41
C PRO A 103 10.53 6.76 -21.30
N GLY A 104 10.49 7.85 -20.53
CA GLY A 104 11.67 8.65 -20.22
C GLY A 104 12.69 7.91 -19.35
N LEU A 105 12.21 7.09 -18.42
CA LEU A 105 13.05 6.24 -17.56
C LEU A 105 13.69 5.12 -18.37
N VAL A 106 12.91 4.42 -19.20
CA VAL A 106 13.41 3.33 -20.04
C VAL A 106 14.52 3.82 -20.97
N ARG A 107 14.32 4.96 -21.66
CA ARG A 107 15.36 5.53 -22.54
C ARG A 107 16.69 5.81 -21.83
N ARG A 108 16.67 6.11 -20.53
CA ARG A 108 17.85 6.48 -19.73
C ARG A 108 18.51 5.27 -19.08
N TYR A 109 17.70 4.42 -18.45
CA TYR A 109 18.18 3.34 -17.59
C TYR A 109 18.18 1.98 -18.27
N VAL A 110 17.33 1.74 -19.27
CA VAL A 110 17.22 0.46 -19.96
C VAL A 110 16.93 0.67 -21.46
N PRO A 111 17.76 1.44 -22.21
CA PRO A 111 17.53 1.74 -23.63
C PRO A 111 17.37 0.52 -24.55
N SER A 112 17.79 -0.65 -24.08
CA SER A 112 17.65 -1.92 -24.78
C SER A 112 16.23 -2.53 -24.70
N ALA A 113 15.37 -2.04 -23.81
CA ALA A 113 13.99 -2.51 -23.62
C ALA A 113 12.95 -1.64 -24.37
N ASP A 114 11.83 -2.25 -24.74
CA ASP A 114 10.72 -1.52 -25.35
C ASP A 114 9.96 -0.70 -24.30
N SER A 115 9.94 0.62 -24.47
CA SER A 115 9.30 1.52 -23.51
C SER A 115 7.78 1.32 -23.40
N GLY A 116 7.10 0.90 -24.47
CA GLY A 116 5.67 0.62 -24.45
C GLY A 116 5.35 -0.60 -23.59
N LEU A 117 6.12 -1.68 -23.78
CA LEU A 117 5.98 -2.93 -23.04
C LEU A 117 6.25 -2.75 -21.54
N VAL A 118 7.33 -2.04 -21.17
CA VAL A 118 7.63 -1.72 -19.77
C VAL A 118 6.51 -0.88 -19.15
N THR A 119 5.98 0.10 -19.90
CA THR A 119 4.86 0.93 -19.43
C THR A 119 3.60 0.09 -19.22
N TRP A 120 3.29 -0.87 -20.10
CA TRP A 120 2.15 -1.78 -19.93
C TRP A 120 2.30 -2.69 -18.70
N VAL A 121 3.48 -3.29 -18.50
CA VAL A 121 3.74 -4.13 -17.32
C VAL A 121 3.60 -3.33 -16.03
N ALA A 122 4.07 -2.08 -16.01
CA ALA A 122 3.90 -1.19 -14.87
C ALA A 122 2.43 -0.75 -14.68
N ALA A 123 1.75 -0.36 -15.77
CA ALA A 123 0.37 0.14 -15.73
C ALA A 123 -0.63 -0.92 -15.28
N TRP A 124 -0.49 -2.15 -15.80
CA TRP A 124 -1.40 -3.26 -15.52
C TRP A 124 -1.06 -4.02 -14.24
N ASN A 125 -0.10 -3.56 -13.45
CA ASN A 125 0.29 -4.20 -12.21
C ASN A 125 -0.76 -3.94 -11.10
N PRO A 126 -1.08 -4.92 -10.23
CA PRO A 126 -2.05 -4.73 -9.15
C PRO A 126 -1.65 -3.67 -8.13
N PHE A 127 -0.36 -3.48 -7.89
CA PHE A 127 0.12 -2.41 -7.02
C PHE A 127 -0.21 -1.03 -7.60
N THR A 128 -0.09 -0.86 -8.92
CA THR A 128 -0.41 0.39 -9.62
C THR A 128 -1.91 0.69 -9.57
N VAL A 129 -2.77 -0.29 -9.86
CA VAL A 129 -4.23 -0.13 -9.77
C VAL A 129 -4.64 0.18 -8.34
N TRP A 130 -4.13 -0.57 -7.36
CA TRP A 130 -4.41 -0.34 -5.95
C TRP A 130 -3.98 1.08 -5.53
N ALA A 131 -2.74 1.48 -5.79
CA ALA A 131 -2.26 2.81 -5.44
C ALA A 131 -3.08 3.95 -6.08
N ALA A 132 -3.61 3.75 -7.29
CA ALA A 132 -4.45 4.73 -7.98
C ALA A 132 -5.82 4.94 -7.31
N VAL A 133 -6.41 3.88 -6.72
CA VAL A 133 -7.75 3.92 -6.12
C VAL A 133 -7.72 4.08 -4.58
N GLU A 134 -6.55 4.43 -4.04
CA GLU A 134 -6.35 4.76 -2.64
C GLU A 134 -6.30 6.28 -2.45
N MET A 135 -7.11 6.81 -1.53
CA MET A 135 -6.92 8.15 -0.97
C MET A 135 -5.82 8.09 0.11
N ARG A 136 -4.62 7.72 -0.35
CA ARG A 136 -3.38 7.60 0.43
C ARG A 136 -2.18 8.09 -0.38
N VAL A 137 -1.04 8.21 0.30
CA VAL A 137 0.21 8.79 -0.22
C VAL A 137 0.89 7.97 -1.33
N TYR A 138 0.51 6.71 -1.53
CA TYR A 138 1.25 5.73 -2.33
C TYR A 138 1.43 6.15 -3.81
N ALA A 139 0.39 6.67 -4.45
CA ALA A 139 0.47 7.13 -5.83
C ALA A 139 1.44 8.31 -6.02
N LEU A 140 1.43 9.26 -5.08
CA LEU A 140 2.35 10.40 -5.08
C LEU A 140 3.80 9.92 -4.91
N ILE A 141 4.04 8.92 -4.06
CA ILE A 141 5.36 8.30 -3.91
C ILE A 141 5.84 7.68 -5.23
N VAL A 142 4.98 6.96 -5.95
CA VAL A 142 5.36 6.36 -7.25
C VAL A 142 5.73 7.45 -8.28
N LEU A 143 4.97 8.56 -8.33
CA LEU A 143 5.29 9.71 -9.16
C LEU A 143 6.63 10.36 -8.78
N LEU A 144 6.84 10.62 -7.49
CA LEU A 144 8.08 11.22 -7.00
C LEU A 144 9.30 10.32 -7.23
N SER A 145 9.13 8.99 -7.14
CA SER A 145 10.17 8.03 -7.53
C SER A 145 10.55 8.18 -9.00
N ALA A 146 9.57 8.27 -9.91
CA ALA A 146 9.83 8.50 -11.33
C ALA A 146 10.57 9.82 -11.58
N VAL A 147 10.12 10.92 -10.96
CA VAL A 147 10.72 12.24 -11.10
C VAL A 147 12.15 12.26 -10.54
N LEU A 148 12.39 11.66 -9.38
CA LEU A 148 13.71 11.55 -8.77
C LEU A 148 14.66 10.75 -9.66
N LEU A 149 14.22 9.62 -10.22
CA LEU A 149 15.06 8.82 -11.13
C LEU A 149 15.42 9.60 -12.41
N LEU A 150 14.48 10.33 -13.01
CA LEU A 150 14.74 11.15 -14.20
C LEU A 150 15.72 12.29 -13.91
N THR A 151 15.42 13.08 -12.89
CA THR A 151 16.24 14.24 -12.51
C THR A 151 17.62 13.82 -12.02
N PHE A 152 17.74 12.71 -11.28
CA PHE A 152 19.02 12.12 -10.88
C PHE A 152 19.88 11.74 -12.09
N PHE A 153 19.29 11.05 -13.07
CA PHE A 153 20.02 10.66 -14.28
C PHE A 153 20.58 11.89 -15.01
N ASP A 154 19.72 12.88 -15.28
CA ASP A 154 20.09 14.08 -16.04
C ASP A 154 21.05 15.01 -15.27
N ALA A 155 21.01 14.97 -13.94
CA ALA A 155 21.88 15.76 -13.07
C ALA A 155 23.29 15.17 -12.94
N PHE A 156 23.42 13.85 -12.87
CA PHE A 156 24.66 13.19 -12.42
C PHE A 156 25.21 12.15 -13.38
N LEU A 157 24.34 11.38 -14.07
CA LEU A 157 24.74 10.24 -14.89
C LEU A 157 24.90 10.58 -16.37
N ALA A 158 24.09 11.49 -16.89
CA ALA A 158 24.15 11.96 -18.27
C ALA A 158 25.52 12.56 -18.61
N GLU A 159 25.95 12.43 -19.88
CA GLU A 159 27.20 13.01 -20.37
C GLU A 159 27.17 14.53 -20.27
N GLN A 160 26.09 15.14 -20.78
CA GLN A 160 25.81 16.57 -20.63
C GLN A 160 24.89 16.78 -19.43
N ARG A 161 25.46 17.23 -18.32
CA ARG A 161 24.74 17.41 -17.07
C ARG A 161 23.94 18.70 -17.09
N SER A 162 22.68 18.62 -16.71
CA SER A 162 21.79 19.78 -16.62
C SER A 162 21.91 20.48 -15.26
N ARG A 163 22.01 21.82 -15.25
CA ARG A 163 21.91 22.63 -14.02
C ARG A 163 20.50 22.65 -13.47
N LEU A 164 19.52 22.80 -14.37
CA LEU A 164 18.10 22.77 -14.03
C LEU A 164 17.72 21.42 -13.40
N SER A 165 18.20 20.29 -13.95
CA SER A 165 17.89 18.97 -13.39
C SER A 165 18.51 18.75 -12.01
N THR A 166 19.62 19.40 -11.68
CA THR A 166 20.18 19.35 -10.32
C THR A 166 19.39 20.18 -9.33
N LEU A 167 18.95 21.38 -9.73
CA LEU A 167 18.06 22.18 -8.89
C LEU A 167 16.74 21.45 -8.66
N ALA A 168 16.15 20.90 -9.72
CA ALA A 168 14.95 20.08 -9.65
C ALA A 168 15.18 18.85 -8.76
N TYR A 169 16.29 18.13 -8.92
CA TYR A 169 16.63 16.99 -8.07
C TYR A 169 16.70 17.38 -6.59
N ALA A 170 17.44 18.44 -6.24
CA ALA A 170 17.54 18.91 -4.86
C ALA A 170 16.17 19.30 -4.27
N ALA A 171 15.33 20.00 -5.04
CA ALA A 171 13.97 20.36 -4.64
C ALA A 171 13.10 19.10 -4.43
N PHE A 172 13.13 18.15 -5.36
CA PHE A 172 12.35 16.92 -5.26
C PHE A 172 12.86 15.97 -4.17
N CYS A 173 14.14 16.02 -3.78
CA CYS A 173 14.62 15.32 -2.57
C CYS A 173 13.89 15.82 -1.31
N ILE A 174 13.72 17.13 -1.16
CA ILE A 174 13.00 17.72 -0.03
C ILE A 174 11.52 17.30 -0.07
N VAL A 175 10.86 17.50 -1.22
CA VAL A 175 9.46 17.12 -1.44
C VAL A 175 9.24 15.63 -1.12
N ALA A 176 10.15 14.76 -1.57
CA ALA A 176 10.09 13.34 -1.32
C ALA A 176 10.22 12.98 0.16
N LEU A 177 11.18 13.56 0.89
CA LEU A 177 11.35 13.30 2.33
C LEU A 177 10.16 13.81 3.16
N TYR A 178 9.56 14.94 2.78
CA TYR A 178 8.34 15.46 3.40
C TYR A 178 7.05 14.74 2.94
N THR A 179 7.13 13.87 1.94
CA THR A 179 6.05 12.97 1.51
C THR A 179 6.15 11.61 2.19
N GLN A 180 7.36 11.04 2.26
CA GLN A 180 7.61 9.76 2.90
C GLN A 180 9.09 9.62 3.31
N TYR A 181 9.35 9.27 4.56
CA TYR A 181 10.71 9.13 5.09
C TYR A 181 11.53 8.03 4.39
N TYR A 182 10.87 6.99 3.87
CA TYR A 182 11.50 5.86 3.18
C TYR A 182 12.21 6.25 1.88
N PHE A 183 11.97 7.45 1.33
CA PHE A 183 12.76 7.96 0.21
C PHE A 183 14.26 8.08 0.53
N ALA A 184 14.63 8.21 1.81
CA ALA A 184 16.03 8.23 2.23
C ALA A 184 16.83 7.01 1.72
N PHE A 185 16.19 5.83 1.60
CA PHE A 185 16.84 4.63 1.08
C PHE A 185 17.13 4.69 -0.43
N LEU A 186 16.21 5.28 -1.21
CA LEU A 186 16.44 5.52 -2.63
C LEU A 186 17.54 6.58 -2.85
N LEU A 187 17.51 7.66 -2.07
CA LEU A 187 18.53 8.73 -2.13
C LEU A 187 19.92 8.20 -1.73
N PHE A 188 19.99 7.33 -0.72
CA PHE A 188 21.22 6.65 -0.33
C PHE A 188 21.78 5.81 -1.49
N ALA A 189 20.95 4.98 -2.13
CA ALA A 189 21.37 4.18 -3.29
C ALA A 189 21.86 5.04 -4.46
N GLN A 190 21.20 6.18 -4.70
CA GLN A 190 21.65 7.18 -5.68
C GLN A 190 23.03 7.76 -5.33
N GLY A 191 23.30 8.04 -4.06
CA GLY A 191 24.63 8.46 -3.59
C GLY A 191 25.70 7.40 -3.85
N VAL A 192 25.41 6.13 -3.55
CA VAL A 192 26.30 5.00 -3.86
C VAL A 192 26.59 4.93 -5.36
N ALA A 193 25.56 5.05 -6.21
CA ALA A 193 25.74 5.05 -7.65
C ALA A 193 26.63 6.22 -8.15
N VAL A 194 26.51 7.42 -7.57
CA VAL A 194 27.40 8.54 -7.92
C VAL A 194 28.85 8.23 -7.53
N VAL A 195 29.09 7.67 -6.34
CA VAL A 195 30.45 7.30 -5.88
C VAL A 195 31.06 6.20 -6.77
N VAL A 196 30.25 5.26 -7.24
CA VAL A 196 30.72 4.14 -8.09
C VAL A 196 30.96 4.61 -9.53
N TYR A 197 30.01 5.33 -10.14
CA TYR A 197 30.01 5.56 -11.59
C TYR A 197 30.45 6.96 -12.01
N ARG A 198 30.37 7.95 -11.11
CA ARG A 198 30.54 9.37 -11.43
C ARG A 198 31.22 10.11 -10.29
N ARG A 199 32.40 9.65 -9.85
CA ARG A 199 33.16 10.22 -8.71
C ARG A 199 33.35 11.74 -8.77
N GLN A 200 33.53 12.28 -9.96
CA GLN A 200 33.66 13.71 -10.21
C GLN A 200 32.38 14.53 -9.89
N SER A 201 31.22 13.86 -9.79
CA SER A 201 29.93 14.47 -9.45
C SER A 201 29.59 14.37 -7.96
N VAL A 202 30.42 13.69 -7.14
CA VAL A 202 30.13 13.42 -5.72
C VAL A 202 29.89 14.71 -4.96
N TRP A 203 30.73 15.73 -5.11
CA TRP A 203 30.55 17.01 -4.42
C TRP A 203 29.22 17.69 -4.75
N ARG A 204 28.79 17.64 -6.01
CA ARG A 204 27.50 18.18 -6.44
C ARG A 204 26.33 17.43 -5.81
N PHE A 205 26.44 16.11 -5.72
CA PHE A 205 25.46 15.28 -5.02
C PHE A 205 25.43 15.59 -3.52
N LEU A 206 26.59 15.71 -2.88
CA LEU A 206 26.72 16.05 -1.47
C LEU A 206 26.09 17.42 -1.15
N ILE A 207 26.21 18.41 -2.04
CA ILE A 207 25.51 19.69 -1.90
C ILE A 207 23.99 19.49 -1.93
N CYS A 208 23.46 18.71 -2.86
CA CYS A 208 22.02 18.42 -2.93
C CYS A 208 21.53 17.68 -1.68
N ALA A 209 22.30 16.69 -1.22
CA ALA A 209 22.02 15.96 0.01
C ALA A 209 22.07 16.87 1.24
N ALA A 210 23.08 17.74 1.35
CA ALA A 210 23.20 18.69 2.45
C ALA A 210 22.02 19.68 2.48
N VAL A 211 21.59 20.18 1.32
CA VAL A 211 20.40 21.05 1.21
C VAL A 211 19.14 20.29 1.65
N ALA A 212 18.98 19.03 1.21
CA ALA A 212 17.83 18.21 1.60
C ALA A 212 17.82 17.90 3.12
N VAL A 213 18.98 17.56 3.70
CA VAL A 213 19.14 17.31 5.14
C VAL A 213 18.89 18.57 5.95
N ALA A 214 19.42 19.72 5.51
CA ALA A 214 19.17 21.00 6.16
C ALA A 214 17.67 21.35 6.17
N ALA A 215 16.99 21.18 5.03
CA ALA A 215 15.55 21.39 4.94
C ALA A 215 14.75 20.40 5.80
N PHE A 216 15.21 19.15 5.92
CA PHE A 216 14.55 18.09 6.71
C PHE A 216 14.88 18.14 8.20
N THR A 217 15.79 19.02 8.64
CA THR A 217 16.25 19.11 10.03
C THR A 217 15.12 19.23 11.06
N PRO A 218 14.02 20.00 10.83
CA PRO A 218 12.91 20.05 11.78
C PRO A 218 12.24 18.69 12.05
N MET A 219 12.21 17.82 11.05
CA MET A 219 11.61 16.48 11.18
C MET A 219 12.50 15.52 11.98
N LEU A 220 13.80 15.78 12.11
CA LEU A 220 14.71 14.96 12.92
C LEU A 220 14.37 14.99 14.42
N ALA A 221 13.66 16.03 14.89
CA ALA A 221 13.15 16.10 16.26
C ALA A 221 11.89 15.24 16.48
N ILE A 222 11.18 14.85 15.41
CA ILE A 222 9.85 14.23 15.47
C ILE A 222 9.91 12.74 15.13
N VAL A 223 10.63 12.39 14.05
CA VAL A 223 10.73 11.03 13.52
C VAL A 223 11.17 9.99 14.57
N PRO A 224 12.15 10.26 15.47
CA PRO A 224 12.55 9.29 16.49
C PRO A 224 11.39 8.87 17.41
N ASN A 225 10.50 9.80 17.77
CA ASN A 225 9.34 9.50 18.62
C ASN A 225 8.28 8.68 17.87
N GLN A 226 8.08 8.94 16.57
CA GLN A 226 7.21 8.12 15.72
C GLN A 226 7.75 6.69 15.63
N VAL A 227 9.06 6.52 15.37
CA VAL A 227 9.71 5.20 15.34
C VAL A 227 9.59 4.48 16.69
N ALA A 228 9.79 5.18 17.80
CA ALA A 228 9.67 4.59 19.14
C ALA A 228 8.24 4.09 19.44
N ASN A 229 7.21 4.84 19.03
CA ASN A 229 5.82 4.43 19.21
C ASN A 229 5.51 3.13 18.46
N PHE A 230 5.96 3.00 17.22
CA PHE A 230 5.80 1.77 16.44
C PHE A 230 6.64 0.60 16.97
N LYS A 231 7.87 0.84 17.43
CA LYS A 231 8.70 -0.20 18.07
C LYS A 231 8.04 -0.82 19.30
N GLY A 232 7.31 -0.03 20.09
CA GLY A 232 6.62 -0.52 21.28
C GLY A 232 5.40 -1.39 20.98
N ALA A 233 4.77 -1.20 19.82
CA ALA A 233 3.55 -1.91 19.42
C ALA A 233 3.81 -3.25 18.71
N PHE A 234 4.95 -3.39 18.03
CA PHE A 234 5.28 -4.56 17.22
C PHE A 234 6.51 -5.31 17.75
N THR A 235 6.52 -6.63 17.65
CA THR A 235 7.69 -7.44 18.03
C THR A 235 8.87 -7.05 17.14
N PRO A 236 10.10 -6.96 17.69
CA PRO A 236 11.28 -6.66 16.90
C PRO A 236 11.40 -7.61 15.69
N PRO A 237 11.67 -7.08 14.49
CA PRO A 237 11.84 -7.92 13.31
C PRO A 237 13.01 -8.88 13.52
N SER A 238 12.84 -10.15 13.15
CA SER A 238 13.95 -11.09 13.01
C SER A 238 14.55 -10.98 11.61
N PRO A 239 15.84 -11.32 11.38
CA PRO A 239 16.43 -11.32 10.05
C PRO A 239 15.64 -12.19 9.05
N LEU A 240 15.10 -13.32 9.53
CA LEU A 240 14.25 -14.21 8.72
C LEU A 240 12.94 -13.53 8.31
N ARG A 241 12.26 -12.83 9.23
CA ARG A 241 11.04 -12.08 8.91
C ARG A 241 11.30 -10.89 7.99
N ALA A 242 12.41 -10.18 8.18
CA ALA A 242 12.79 -9.08 7.27
C ALA A 242 12.96 -9.60 5.83
N ASN A 243 13.66 -10.73 5.65
CA ASN A 243 13.80 -11.39 4.35
C ASN A 243 12.44 -11.86 3.80
N ALA A 244 11.59 -12.43 4.66
CA ALA A 244 10.24 -12.86 4.32
C ALA A 244 9.42 -11.73 3.69
N VAL A 245 9.41 -10.58 4.37
CA VAL A 245 8.67 -9.39 3.93
C VAL A 245 9.25 -8.85 2.63
N LEU A 246 10.57 -8.70 2.51
CA LEU A 246 11.18 -8.13 1.29
C LEU A 246 10.86 -8.94 0.04
N ALA A 247 10.83 -10.26 0.12
CA ALA A 247 10.46 -11.04 -1.04
C ALA A 247 8.95 -11.04 -1.29
N ALA A 248 8.12 -10.89 -0.26
CA ALA A 248 6.68 -10.65 -0.48
C ALA A 248 6.48 -9.33 -1.25
N ILE A 249 7.24 -8.28 -0.91
CA ILE A 249 7.24 -7.00 -1.63
C ILE A 249 7.68 -7.19 -3.09
N LEU A 250 8.84 -7.82 -3.30
CA LEU A 250 9.36 -8.07 -4.65
C LEU A 250 8.44 -8.98 -5.46
N ALA A 251 7.83 -10.00 -4.84
CA ALA A 251 6.84 -10.85 -5.48
C ALA A 251 5.63 -10.02 -5.93
N ARG A 252 5.06 -9.20 -5.05
CA ARG A 252 3.91 -8.36 -5.38
C ARG A 252 4.23 -7.35 -6.49
N PHE A 253 5.43 -6.78 -6.48
CA PHE A 253 5.84 -5.84 -7.53
C PHE A 253 6.08 -6.57 -8.85
N LEU A 254 6.88 -7.64 -8.87
CA LEU A 254 7.37 -8.24 -10.11
C LEU A 254 6.41 -9.29 -10.70
N LEU A 255 5.85 -10.16 -9.86
CA LEU A 255 5.00 -11.26 -10.29
C LEU A 255 3.89 -11.51 -9.25
N PRO A 256 2.77 -10.76 -9.32
CA PRO A 256 1.73 -10.76 -8.30
C PRO A 256 0.89 -12.04 -8.37
N LEU A 257 1.35 -13.08 -7.67
CA LEU A 257 0.66 -14.38 -7.55
C LEU A 257 0.00 -14.49 -6.17
N PHE A 258 -1.14 -15.17 -6.09
CA PHE A 258 -1.82 -15.50 -4.82
C PHE A 258 -1.10 -16.59 -3.99
N ILE A 259 0.16 -16.91 -4.30
CA ILE A 259 0.89 -18.00 -3.66
C ILE A 259 1.78 -17.42 -2.56
N ALA A 260 1.41 -17.70 -1.31
CA ALA A 260 2.00 -17.11 -0.10
C ALA A 260 3.52 -17.36 0.05
N HIS A 261 4.10 -18.39 -0.59
CA HIS A 261 5.45 -18.88 -0.27
C HIS A 261 6.28 -19.16 -1.52
N ALA A 262 6.50 -18.17 -2.37
CA ALA A 262 7.40 -18.35 -3.49
C ALA A 262 8.88 -18.35 -3.05
N LYS A 263 9.31 -19.42 -2.39
CA LYS A 263 10.73 -19.82 -2.27
C LYS A 263 11.43 -19.78 -3.64
N ALA A 264 10.67 -19.99 -4.71
CA ALA A 264 11.07 -19.82 -6.11
C ALA A 264 11.45 -18.37 -6.51
N ILE A 265 10.87 -17.34 -5.89
CA ILE A 265 11.22 -15.94 -6.14
C ILE A 265 12.54 -15.57 -5.46
N TYR A 266 12.84 -16.12 -4.28
CA TYR A 266 14.18 -16.01 -3.67
C TYR A 266 15.24 -16.69 -4.51
N LEU A 267 14.91 -17.86 -5.10
CA LEU A 267 15.79 -18.53 -6.06
C LEU A 267 15.95 -17.70 -7.34
N ALA A 268 14.89 -17.09 -7.87
CA ALA A 268 14.95 -16.21 -9.03
C ALA A 268 15.77 -14.94 -8.74
N LEU A 269 15.61 -14.32 -7.57
CA LEU A 269 16.38 -13.17 -7.11
C LEU A 269 17.85 -13.55 -6.84
N ALA A 270 18.13 -14.73 -6.29
CA ALA A 270 19.48 -15.24 -6.09
C ALA A 270 20.17 -15.61 -7.42
N VAL A 271 19.43 -16.17 -8.38
CA VAL A 271 19.92 -16.45 -9.75
C VAL A 271 20.11 -15.15 -10.53
N CYS A 272 19.23 -14.15 -10.35
CA CYS A 272 19.41 -12.82 -10.90
C CYS A 272 20.61 -12.12 -10.25
N ALA A 273 20.80 -12.21 -8.93
CA ALA A 273 21.96 -11.64 -8.24
C ALA A 273 23.27 -12.33 -8.64
N LEU A 274 23.26 -13.64 -8.87
CA LEU A 274 24.40 -14.40 -9.40
C LEU A 274 24.68 -14.04 -10.86
N GLY A 275 23.64 -13.88 -11.68
CA GLY A 275 23.74 -13.37 -13.05
C GLY A 275 24.28 -11.94 -13.11
N VAL A 276 23.86 -11.09 -12.17
CA VAL A 276 24.36 -9.72 -11.97
C VAL A 276 25.81 -9.75 -11.53
N ALA A 277 26.22 -10.59 -10.57
CA ALA A 277 27.62 -10.71 -10.15
C ALA A 277 28.55 -11.20 -11.29
N ILE A 278 28.05 -12.07 -12.17
CA ILE A 278 28.77 -12.56 -13.36
C ILE A 278 28.82 -11.49 -14.47
N ALA A 279 27.73 -10.74 -14.68
CA ALA A 279 27.65 -9.62 -15.63
C ALA A 279 28.48 -8.41 -15.19
N VAL A 280 28.53 -8.14 -13.88
CA VAL A 280 29.34 -7.10 -13.23
C VAL A 280 30.83 -7.26 -13.56
N ARG A 281 31.29 -8.50 -13.74
CA ARG A 281 32.69 -8.80 -14.04
C ARG A 281 33.06 -8.61 -15.52
N LYS A 282 32.09 -8.52 -16.45
CA LYS A 282 32.36 -8.54 -17.91
C LYS A 282 31.90 -7.30 -18.70
N GLN A 283 30.99 -6.46 -18.18
CA GLN A 283 30.32 -5.44 -19.02
C GLN A 283 30.32 -4.00 -18.49
N PHE A 284 30.99 -3.73 -17.37
CA PHE A 284 31.02 -2.42 -16.69
C PHE A 284 31.67 -1.25 -17.47
N ALA A 285 32.08 -1.46 -18.73
CA ALA A 285 32.76 -0.44 -19.51
C ALA A 285 31.82 0.44 -20.37
N LYS A 286 30.59 0.04 -20.72
CA LYS A 286 29.75 0.79 -21.69
C LYS A 286 28.22 0.54 -21.54
N GLY A 287 27.49 1.33 -20.73
CA GLY A 287 26.00 1.40 -20.80
C GLY A 287 25.24 1.68 -19.48
N GLY A 288 24.02 2.23 -19.59
CA GLY A 288 23.14 2.65 -18.47
C GLY A 288 22.45 1.51 -17.70
N ASP A 289 22.28 0.34 -18.32
CA ASP A 289 21.49 -0.80 -17.80
C ASP A 289 22.01 -1.35 -16.46
N GLY A 290 23.33 -1.37 -16.23
CA GLY A 290 23.90 -1.80 -14.96
C GLY A 290 23.61 -0.85 -13.79
N THR A 291 23.31 0.42 -14.07
CA THR A 291 23.11 1.43 -13.02
C THR A 291 21.81 1.20 -12.27
N ILE A 292 20.71 0.89 -12.97
CA ILE A 292 19.43 0.66 -12.31
C ILE A 292 19.44 -0.60 -11.43
N LEU A 293 20.21 -1.63 -11.82
CA LEU A 293 20.41 -2.83 -11.00
C LEU A 293 21.11 -2.52 -9.68
N VAL A 294 22.19 -1.72 -9.73
CA VAL A 294 22.89 -1.28 -8.52
C VAL A 294 22.00 -0.38 -7.66
N LEU A 295 21.28 0.57 -8.27
CA LEU A 295 20.34 1.43 -7.54
C LEU A 295 19.28 0.60 -6.82
N THR A 296 18.61 -0.30 -7.53
CA THR A 296 17.56 -1.16 -6.97
C THR A 296 18.14 -2.07 -5.88
N GLY A 297 19.25 -2.77 -6.15
CA GLY A 297 19.90 -3.64 -5.18
C GLY A 297 20.32 -2.91 -3.90
N CYS A 298 21.03 -1.79 -4.03
CA CYS A 298 21.44 -0.96 -2.89
C CYS A 298 20.24 -0.40 -2.14
N ALA A 299 19.19 0.03 -2.83
CA ALA A 299 18.00 0.59 -2.18
C ALA A 299 17.25 -0.48 -1.38
N PHE A 300 17.06 -1.69 -1.91
CA PHE A 300 16.43 -2.79 -1.19
C PHE A 300 17.28 -3.26 -0.01
N ILE A 301 18.61 -3.35 -0.16
CA ILE A 301 19.51 -3.69 0.96
C ILE A 301 19.47 -2.62 2.05
N ALA A 302 19.54 -1.34 1.67
CA ALA A 302 19.46 -0.24 2.63
C ALA A 302 18.10 -0.17 3.33
N PHE A 303 17.01 -0.39 2.58
CA PHE A 303 15.66 -0.47 3.11
C PHE A 303 15.55 -1.63 4.12
N ALA A 304 15.97 -2.84 3.74
CA ALA A 304 16.00 -4.03 4.58
C ALA A 304 16.76 -3.82 5.90
N PHE A 305 18.00 -3.33 5.79
CA PHE A 305 18.87 -3.11 6.93
C PHE A 305 18.34 -1.98 7.81
N GLY A 306 17.92 -0.87 7.21
CA GLY A 306 17.40 0.29 7.93
C GLY A 306 16.13 -0.05 8.71
N THR A 307 15.20 -0.79 8.13
CA THR A 307 13.96 -1.18 8.81
C THR A 307 14.20 -2.20 9.91
N TYR A 308 15.15 -3.12 9.70
CA TYR A 308 15.59 -4.07 10.71
C TYR A 308 16.23 -3.34 11.89
N ALA A 309 17.21 -2.46 11.63
CA ALA A 309 17.91 -1.67 12.65
C ALA A 309 16.95 -0.73 13.42
N LEU A 310 15.98 -0.15 12.71
CA LEU A 310 14.94 0.68 13.31
C LEU A 310 13.80 -0.13 13.93
N GLY A 311 13.84 -1.47 13.90
CA GLY A 311 12.81 -2.32 14.52
C GLY A 311 11.38 -2.03 14.07
N VAL A 312 11.19 -1.46 12.86
CA VAL A 312 9.89 -1.02 12.37
C VAL A 312 9.23 -2.16 11.60
N HIS A 313 7.93 -2.38 11.83
CA HIS A 313 7.15 -3.34 11.06
C HIS A 313 7.03 -2.90 9.60
N LEU A 314 7.33 -3.81 8.67
CA LEU A 314 7.30 -3.54 7.25
C LEU A 314 6.02 -4.06 6.60
N LEU A 315 5.41 -3.19 5.81
CA LEU A 315 4.36 -3.52 4.85
C LEU A 315 4.86 -3.16 3.46
N ASP A 316 4.28 -3.78 2.45
CA ASP A 316 4.57 -3.53 1.03
C ASP A 316 4.46 -2.06 0.63
N ARG A 317 3.46 -1.36 1.17
CA ARG A 317 3.23 0.06 0.97
C ARG A 317 4.41 0.96 1.41
N HIS A 318 5.27 0.52 2.34
CA HIS A 318 6.46 1.28 2.75
C HIS A 318 7.55 1.28 1.67
N ALA A 319 7.57 0.28 0.79
CA ALA A 319 8.55 0.17 -0.30
C ALA A 319 8.05 0.78 -1.62
N ALA A 320 6.95 1.54 -1.62
CA ALA A 320 6.36 2.14 -2.83
C ALA A 320 7.37 2.93 -3.68
N ALA A 321 8.32 3.63 -3.05
CA ALA A 321 9.37 4.37 -3.76
C ALA A 321 10.30 3.46 -4.60
N LEU A 322 10.37 2.17 -4.27
CA LEU A 322 11.21 1.17 -4.93
C LEU A 322 10.49 0.40 -6.03
N TYR A 323 9.19 0.64 -6.22
CA TYR A 323 8.37 -0.05 -7.22
C TYR A 323 8.91 0.11 -8.66
N LEU A 324 9.07 1.35 -9.14
CA LEU A 324 9.58 1.61 -10.50
C LEU A 324 11.04 1.15 -10.69
N PRO A 325 11.98 1.39 -9.74
CA PRO A 325 13.31 0.78 -9.81
C PRO A 325 13.26 -0.75 -9.94
N ALA A 326 12.37 -1.42 -9.21
CA ALA A 326 12.21 -2.88 -9.30
C ALA A 326 11.72 -3.32 -10.68
N GLN A 327 10.71 -2.65 -11.24
CA GLN A 327 10.24 -2.93 -12.61
C GLN A 327 11.35 -2.78 -13.63
N LEU A 328 12.07 -1.65 -13.62
CA LEU A 328 13.15 -1.38 -14.57
C LEU A 328 14.30 -2.38 -14.40
N ALA A 329 14.62 -2.78 -13.17
CA ALA A 329 15.68 -3.75 -12.89
C ALA A 329 15.45 -5.10 -13.58
N VAL A 330 14.21 -5.61 -13.65
CA VAL A 330 13.95 -6.88 -14.34
C VAL A 330 14.28 -6.79 -15.84
N PHE A 331 13.88 -5.71 -16.50
CA PHE A 331 14.21 -5.51 -17.92
C PHE A 331 15.71 -5.27 -18.13
N ALA A 332 16.38 -4.64 -17.17
CA ALA A 332 17.84 -4.47 -17.20
C ALA A 332 18.59 -5.80 -17.08
N VAL A 333 18.09 -6.80 -16.34
CA VAL A 333 18.69 -8.14 -16.32
C VAL A 333 18.70 -8.77 -17.72
N PHE A 334 17.62 -8.60 -18.50
CA PHE A 334 17.55 -9.17 -19.84
C PHE A 334 18.46 -8.46 -20.85
N SER A 335 18.97 -7.27 -20.54
CA SER A 335 19.85 -6.56 -21.47
C SER A 335 21.21 -7.23 -21.67
N PHE A 336 21.62 -8.07 -20.72
CA PHE A 336 22.82 -8.91 -20.79
C PHE A 336 22.68 -10.11 -21.73
N LEU A 337 21.46 -10.40 -22.22
CA LEU A 337 21.22 -11.49 -23.16
C LEU A 337 21.49 -11.05 -24.61
N SER A 338 21.77 -12.01 -25.49
CA SER A 338 21.90 -11.73 -26.93
C SER A 338 20.61 -11.11 -27.49
N PRO A 339 20.65 -10.26 -28.54
CA PRO A 339 19.46 -9.58 -29.05
C PRO A 339 18.23 -10.48 -29.32
N PRO A 340 18.34 -11.68 -29.94
CA PRO A 340 17.17 -12.54 -30.14
C PRO A 340 16.64 -13.09 -28.81
N LEU A 341 17.52 -13.54 -27.91
CA LEU A 341 17.13 -14.09 -26.61
C LEU A 341 16.56 -13.00 -25.70
N ARG A 342 17.11 -11.78 -25.74
CA ARG A 342 16.59 -10.61 -25.02
C ARG A 342 15.15 -10.33 -25.43
N ARG A 343 14.88 -10.25 -26.74
CA ARG A 343 13.51 -10.01 -27.24
C ARG A 343 12.56 -11.10 -26.72
N ALA A 344 12.92 -12.38 -26.90
CA ALA A 344 12.12 -13.50 -26.42
C ALA A 344 11.87 -13.43 -24.90
N ALA A 345 12.91 -13.18 -24.09
CA ALA A 345 12.83 -13.07 -22.64
C ALA A 345 11.96 -11.88 -22.19
N THR A 346 12.14 -10.70 -22.79
CA THR A 346 11.33 -9.51 -22.48
C THR A 346 9.86 -9.72 -22.81
N THR A 347 9.54 -10.33 -23.95
CA THR A 347 8.17 -10.64 -24.36
C THR A 347 7.54 -11.71 -23.46
N ALA A 348 8.28 -12.79 -23.17
CA ALA A 348 7.81 -13.86 -22.28
C ALA A 348 7.55 -13.34 -20.86
N TRP A 349 8.46 -12.53 -20.32
CA TRP A 349 8.29 -11.88 -19.02
C TRP A 349 7.06 -10.98 -19.01
N ALA A 350 6.91 -10.11 -20.00
CA ALA A 350 5.77 -9.20 -20.07
C ALA A 350 4.44 -9.97 -20.20
N ALA A 351 4.37 -11.01 -21.03
CA ALA A 351 3.20 -11.87 -21.14
C ALA A 351 2.85 -12.54 -19.80
N LEU A 352 3.85 -13.07 -19.09
CA LEU A 352 3.68 -13.69 -17.77
C LEU A 352 3.19 -12.66 -16.74
N ALA A 353 3.86 -11.50 -16.64
CA ALA A 353 3.52 -10.46 -15.68
C ALA A 353 2.12 -9.89 -15.93
N LEU A 354 1.75 -9.64 -17.20
CA LEU A 354 0.42 -9.17 -17.57
C LEU A 354 -0.67 -10.22 -17.28
N THR A 355 -0.38 -11.51 -17.53
CA THR A 355 -1.31 -12.61 -17.24
C THR A 355 -1.52 -12.75 -15.73
N ALA A 356 -0.43 -12.82 -14.96
CA ALA A 356 -0.49 -12.87 -13.50
C ALA A 356 -1.25 -11.67 -12.92
N SER A 357 -0.96 -10.47 -13.43
CA SER A 357 -1.64 -9.25 -13.00
C SER A 357 -3.13 -9.27 -13.36
N THR A 358 -3.50 -9.77 -14.53
CA THR A 358 -4.91 -9.88 -14.94
C THR A 358 -5.68 -10.84 -14.03
N VAL A 359 -5.12 -12.01 -13.74
CA VAL A 359 -5.72 -12.97 -12.79
C VAL A 359 -5.85 -12.35 -11.40
N PHE A 360 -4.80 -11.66 -10.94
CA PHE A 360 -4.83 -10.98 -9.65
C PHE A 360 -5.91 -9.90 -9.58
N LEU A 361 -5.94 -8.99 -10.56
CA LEU A 361 -6.90 -7.90 -10.62
C LEU A 361 -8.34 -8.41 -10.70
N ALA A 362 -8.58 -9.42 -11.53
CA ALA A 362 -9.90 -10.03 -11.67
C ALA A 362 -10.40 -10.59 -10.32
N HIS A 363 -9.54 -11.29 -9.58
CA HIS A 363 -9.91 -11.82 -8.27
C HIS A 363 -10.03 -10.72 -7.19
N ALA A 364 -9.07 -9.79 -7.14
CA ALA A 364 -9.04 -8.74 -6.12
C ALA A 364 -10.22 -7.77 -6.22
N TYR A 365 -10.69 -7.47 -7.44
CA TYR A 365 -11.78 -6.52 -7.67
C TYR A 365 -13.12 -7.18 -8.03
N ALA A 366 -13.22 -8.51 -8.10
CA ALA A 366 -14.49 -9.22 -8.29
C ALA A 366 -15.59 -8.81 -7.27
N PRO A 367 -15.28 -8.57 -5.98
CA PRO A 367 -16.30 -8.14 -5.01
C PRO A 367 -16.81 -6.71 -5.22
N LEU A 368 -16.12 -5.89 -6.02
CA LEU A 368 -16.35 -4.45 -6.20
C LEU A 368 -16.49 -3.67 -4.88
N ALA A 369 -15.77 -4.12 -3.85
CA ALA A 369 -15.74 -3.51 -2.53
C ALA A 369 -14.32 -3.61 -1.97
N LYS A 370 -13.93 -2.68 -1.10
CA LYS A 370 -12.79 -2.84 -0.22
C LYS A 370 -13.22 -3.62 1.02
N GLN A 371 -12.24 -4.06 1.81
CA GLN A 371 -12.48 -4.77 3.06
C GLN A 371 -13.51 -4.05 3.92
N GLY A 372 -14.48 -4.83 4.42
CA GLY A 372 -15.57 -4.34 5.25
C GLY A 372 -16.89 -4.22 4.51
N ASP A 373 -16.87 -3.89 3.20
CA ASP A 373 -18.06 -3.84 2.35
C ASP A 373 -19.18 -2.92 2.88
N TRP A 374 -18.76 -1.75 3.39
CA TRP A 374 -19.59 -0.92 4.26
C TRP A 374 -20.87 -0.39 3.62
N VAL A 375 -20.90 -0.23 2.30
CA VAL A 375 -22.11 0.18 1.58
C VAL A 375 -23.19 -0.90 1.72
N ARG A 376 -22.87 -2.16 1.42
CA ARG A 376 -23.84 -3.27 1.52
C ARG A 376 -24.19 -3.60 2.97
N VAL A 377 -23.21 -3.50 3.88
CA VAL A 377 -23.43 -3.69 5.32
C VAL A 377 -24.40 -2.63 5.88
N ALA A 378 -24.20 -1.36 5.53
CA ALA A 378 -25.08 -0.28 5.99
C ALA A 378 -26.50 -0.43 5.43
N SER A 379 -26.65 -0.74 4.14
CA SER A 379 -27.97 -1.01 3.53
C SER A 379 -28.68 -2.19 4.21
N TYR A 380 -27.96 -3.29 4.46
CA TYR A 380 -28.53 -4.45 5.15
C TYR A 380 -29.04 -4.11 6.56
N LEU A 381 -28.26 -3.34 7.33
CA LEU A 381 -28.66 -2.91 8.66
C LEU A 381 -29.87 -1.99 8.59
N HIS A 382 -29.92 -1.04 7.66
CA HIS A 382 -31.07 -0.15 7.49
C HIS A 382 -32.39 -0.90 7.25
N GLU A 383 -32.34 -2.01 6.50
CA GLU A 383 -33.52 -2.84 6.22
C GLU A 383 -33.97 -3.73 7.39
N HIS A 384 -33.07 -4.04 8.33
CA HIS A 384 -33.28 -5.10 9.33
C HIS A 384 -33.22 -4.61 10.78
N GLU A 385 -32.71 -3.40 11.03
CA GLU A 385 -32.57 -2.86 12.37
C GLU A 385 -33.90 -2.41 12.97
N GLY A 386 -34.08 -2.65 14.26
CA GLY A 386 -35.14 -2.03 15.06
C GLY A 386 -34.59 -0.90 15.94
N PRO A 387 -35.45 -0.01 16.46
CA PRO A 387 -35.04 0.99 17.44
C PRO A 387 -34.44 0.33 18.69
N GLY A 388 -33.40 0.95 19.26
CA GLY A 388 -32.77 0.48 20.50
C GLY A 388 -31.89 -0.77 20.32
N GLN A 389 -31.42 -1.04 19.09
CA GLN A 389 -30.49 -2.12 18.79
C GLN A 389 -29.11 -1.55 18.45
N PRO A 390 -28.27 -1.22 19.44
CA PRO A 390 -26.95 -0.64 19.19
C PRO A 390 -26.09 -1.55 18.29
N ILE A 391 -25.12 -0.95 17.60
CA ILE A 391 -24.24 -1.65 16.66
C ILE A 391 -22.83 -1.66 17.22
N ALA A 392 -22.40 -2.80 17.74
CA ALA A 392 -21.03 -3.04 18.17
C ALA A 392 -20.16 -3.39 16.95
N VAL A 393 -19.03 -2.71 16.77
CA VAL A 393 -18.10 -2.93 15.65
C VAL A 393 -16.74 -3.33 16.19
N PHE A 394 -16.32 -4.55 15.84
CA PHE A 394 -15.01 -5.11 16.15
C PHE A 394 -14.31 -5.44 14.82
N GLU A 395 -13.03 -5.21 14.61
CA GLU A 395 -12.03 -4.37 15.24
C GLU A 395 -12.44 -2.88 15.33
N ALA A 396 -12.06 -2.18 16.41
CA ALA A 396 -12.52 -0.83 16.73
C ALA A 396 -12.30 0.21 15.62
N GLU A 397 -11.19 0.06 14.88
CA GLU A 397 -10.80 0.97 13.81
C GLU A 397 -11.81 0.97 12.65
N ASN A 398 -12.57 -0.13 12.48
CA ASN A 398 -13.60 -0.28 11.45
C ASN A 398 -14.90 0.48 11.77
N ALA A 399 -15.09 0.97 13.00
CA ALA A 399 -16.24 1.78 13.35
C ALA A 399 -16.27 3.11 12.57
N LEU A 400 -15.10 3.71 12.34
CA LEU A 400 -14.98 4.96 11.59
C LEU A 400 -15.38 4.82 10.12
N PRO A 401 -14.78 3.94 9.29
CA PRO A 401 -15.18 3.80 7.89
C PRO A 401 -16.63 3.34 7.74
N PHE A 402 -17.15 2.50 8.65
CA PHE A 402 -18.56 2.11 8.65
C PHE A 402 -19.50 3.31 8.88
N SER A 403 -19.14 4.23 9.79
CA SER A 403 -19.95 5.41 10.13
C SER A 403 -20.17 6.40 8.96
N TYR A 404 -19.33 6.35 7.92
CA TYR A 404 -19.54 7.17 6.71
C TYR A 404 -20.70 6.70 5.85
N TYR A 405 -21.13 5.44 6.00
CA TYR A 405 -22.22 4.86 5.22
C TYR A 405 -23.48 4.61 6.05
N TYR A 406 -23.32 4.46 7.36
CA TYR A 406 -24.44 4.22 8.25
C TYR A 406 -25.09 5.54 8.71
N HIS A 407 -26.35 5.73 8.33
CA HIS A 407 -27.18 6.88 8.71
C HIS A 407 -28.46 6.48 9.45
N GLY A 408 -28.47 5.29 10.06
CA GLY A 408 -29.59 4.76 10.81
C GLY A 408 -29.74 5.34 12.22
N ALA A 409 -30.73 4.85 12.96
CA ALA A 409 -31.11 5.40 14.26
C ALA A 409 -30.30 4.85 15.44
N ASN A 410 -29.56 3.76 15.25
CA ASN A 410 -28.86 3.07 16.32
C ASN A 410 -27.44 3.61 16.52
N ARG A 411 -27.00 3.63 17.78
CA ARG A 411 -25.65 4.07 18.13
C ARG A 411 -24.62 3.02 17.69
N VAL A 412 -23.57 3.49 17.01
CA VAL A 412 -22.36 2.69 16.72
C VAL A 412 -21.41 2.73 17.92
N VAL A 413 -20.90 1.56 18.33
CA VAL A 413 -20.00 1.36 19.46
C VAL A 413 -18.76 0.62 18.97
N ALA A 414 -17.59 1.26 19.05
CA ALA A 414 -16.32 0.63 18.69
C ALA A 414 -15.85 -0.32 19.81
N VAL A 415 -15.44 -1.53 19.45
CA VAL A 415 -15.01 -2.59 20.37
C VAL A 415 -13.53 -2.94 20.11
N PRO A 416 -12.66 -2.93 21.13
CA PRO A 416 -12.94 -2.72 22.56
C PRO A 416 -13.14 -1.25 22.97
N ALA A 417 -12.53 -0.30 22.26
CA ALA A 417 -12.58 1.12 22.59
C ALA A 417 -12.45 1.98 21.33
N ALA A 418 -13.06 3.17 21.33
CA ALA A 418 -12.97 4.11 20.22
C ALA A 418 -11.51 4.55 19.97
N VAL A 419 -11.21 4.83 18.69
CA VAL A 419 -9.92 5.36 18.24
C VAL A 419 -9.66 6.72 18.89
N ASP A 420 -8.48 6.89 19.49
CA ASP A 420 -8.02 8.17 19.99
C ASP A 420 -7.27 8.92 18.90
N PHE A 421 -7.93 9.90 18.29
CA PHE A 421 -7.34 10.68 17.20
C PHE A 421 -6.24 11.65 17.64
N ARG A 422 -5.93 11.76 18.94
CA ARG A 422 -4.80 12.58 19.43
C ARG A 422 -3.49 11.81 19.36
N ARG A 423 -3.54 10.49 19.51
CA ARG A 423 -2.37 9.61 19.48
C ARG A 423 -2.78 8.20 19.06
N TYR A 424 -2.17 7.72 17.98
CA TYR A 424 -2.37 6.36 17.52
C TYR A 424 -1.70 5.34 18.46
N ASP A 425 -2.49 4.37 18.92
CA ASP A 425 -2.05 3.26 19.75
C ASP A 425 -2.89 2.00 19.46
N VAL A 426 -2.34 1.13 18.61
CA VAL A 426 -2.97 -0.12 18.18
C VAL A 426 -3.19 -1.11 19.33
N THR A 427 -2.44 -1.01 20.44
CA THR A 427 -2.56 -1.96 21.56
C THR A 427 -3.90 -1.81 22.28
N ARG A 428 -4.54 -0.63 22.17
CA ARG A 428 -5.87 -0.36 22.74
C ARG A 428 -6.99 -1.09 22.03
N PHE A 429 -6.73 -1.69 20.86
CA PHE A 429 -7.73 -2.40 20.08
C PHE A 429 -7.73 -3.91 20.32
N VAL A 430 -6.92 -4.40 21.27
CA VAL A 430 -6.77 -5.82 21.59
C VAL A 430 -7.72 -6.23 22.72
N LEU A 431 -8.47 -7.31 22.50
CA LEU A 431 -9.23 -7.99 23.55
C LEU A 431 -8.36 -9.06 24.22
N HIS A 432 -8.06 -8.89 25.51
CA HIS A 432 -7.23 -9.85 26.26
C HIS A 432 -8.06 -10.87 27.04
N SER A 433 -9.28 -10.52 27.43
CA SER A 433 -10.10 -11.34 28.32
C SER A 433 -11.60 -11.21 28.06
N ALA A 434 -12.37 -12.18 28.55
CA ALA A 434 -13.84 -12.11 28.57
C ALA A 434 -14.37 -10.87 29.30
N GLY A 435 -13.64 -10.39 30.32
CA GLY A 435 -13.98 -9.15 31.03
C GLY A 435 -13.87 -7.91 30.16
N ASP A 436 -12.91 -7.87 29.22
CA ASP A 436 -12.79 -6.77 28.26
C ASP A 436 -13.97 -6.76 27.29
N VAL A 437 -14.39 -7.94 26.83
CA VAL A 437 -15.57 -8.10 25.97
C VAL A 437 -16.83 -7.63 26.71
N ALA A 438 -17.02 -8.09 27.95
CA ALA A 438 -18.18 -7.73 28.76
C ALA A 438 -18.30 -6.21 28.98
N ARG A 439 -17.18 -5.52 29.21
CA ARG A 439 -17.16 -4.05 29.40
C ARG A 439 -17.35 -3.24 28.13
N SER A 440 -17.08 -3.82 26.96
CA SER A 440 -17.10 -3.10 25.68
C SER A 440 -18.39 -3.31 24.89
N LEU A 441 -19.16 -4.37 25.18
CA LEU A 441 -20.43 -4.64 24.52
C LEU A 441 -21.61 -3.91 25.21
N PRO A 442 -22.68 -3.59 24.47
CA PRO A 442 -23.91 -3.03 25.04
C PRO A 442 -24.57 -4.01 26.04
N GLU A 443 -24.82 -3.57 27.28
CA GLU A 443 -25.44 -4.40 28.32
C GLU A 443 -26.96 -4.58 28.13
N GLY A 444 -27.46 -5.79 28.41
CA GLY A 444 -28.89 -6.05 28.65
C GLY A 444 -29.84 -5.91 27.46
N SER A 445 -29.35 -5.52 26.28
CA SER A 445 -30.15 -5.31 25.07
C SER A 445 -29.82 -6.30 23.96
N ARG A 446 -30.77 -6.49 23.04
CA ARG A 446 -30.51 -7.06 21.72
C ARG A 446 -29.67 -6.07 20.92
N PHE A 447 -28.57 -6.51 20.29
CA PHE A 447 -27.67 -5.61 19.57
C PHE A 447 -27.05 -6.28 18.33
N TRP A 448 -26.57 -5.47 17.40
CA TRP A 448 -25.87 -5.94 16.21
C TRP A 448 -24.37 -5.99 16.47
N LEU A 449 -23.71 -7.10 16.12
CA LEU A 449 -22.27 -7.24 16.13
C LEU A 449 -21.75 -7.31 14.70
N ILE A 450 -20.93 -6.34 14.32
CA ILE A 450 -20.12 -6.35 13.11
C ILE A 450 -18.72 -6.83 13.49
N THR A 451 -18.28 -7.89 12.84
CA THR A 451 -16.88 -8.33 12.87
C THR A 451 -16.26 -8.14 11.50
N ALA A 452 -15.21 -7.35 11.42
CA ALA A 452 -14.46 -7.03 10.21
C ALA A 452 -12.99 -6.82 10.54
N GLY A 453 -12.15 -6.85 9.51
CA GLY A 453 -10.70 -6.80 9.69
C GLY A 453 -10.08 -8.18 9.73
N GLU A 454 -8.80 -8.23 10.09
CA GLU A 454 -8.04 -9.46 10.30
C GLU A 454 -8.01 -9.80 11.80
N CYS A 455 -7.97 -11.08 12.15
CA CYS A 455 -7.89 -11.49 13.56
C CYS A 455 -6.49 -11.34 14.17
N ALA A 456 -5.51 -11.18 13.30
CA ALA A 456 -4.15 -10.83 13.63
C ALA A 456 -3.62 -9.92 12.53
N SER A 457 -2.75 -9.00 12.90
CA SER A 457 -1.95 -8.24 11.95
C SER A 457 -0.53 -8.17 12.48
N ALA A 458 0.44 -8.51 11.64
CA ALA A 458 1.84 -8.63 12.03
C ALA A 458 2.03 -9.65 13.18
N ASN A 459 2.29 -9.15 14.39
CA ASN A 459 2.44 -9.93 15.62
C ASN A 459 1.36 -9.60 16.66
N ILE A 460 0.38 -8.77 16.31
CA ILE A 460 -0.73 -8.39 17.17
C ILE A 460 -1.88 -9.37 16.89
N ARG A 461 -2.43 -9.97 17.94
CA ARG A 461 -3.67 -10.74 17.88
C ARG A 461 -4.76 -9.91 18.54
N PHE A 462 -5.80 -9.56 17.79
CA PHE A 462 -6.85 -8.66 18.28
C PHE A 462 -7.83 -9.32 19.25
N GLY A 463 -7.76 -10.65 19.42
CA GLY A 463 -8.61 -11.40 20.34
C GLY A 463 -9.95 -11.82 19.74
N CYS A 464 -10.00 -12.09 18.43
CA CYS A 464 -11.20 -12.67 17.79
C CYS A 464 -11.70 -13.92 18.50
N ASP A 465 -10.80 -14.81 18.91
CA ASP A 465 -11.16 -16.06 19.60
C ASP A 465 -11.76 -15.79 20.99
N VAL A 466 -11.30 -14.75 21.68
CA VAL A 466 -11.86 -14.27 22.95
C VAL A 466 -13.28 -13.75 22.73
N LEU A 467 -13.47 -12.91 21.70
CA LEU A 467 -14.78 -12.38 21.33
C LEU A 467 -15.76 -13.50 20.95
N GLU A 468 -15.39 -14.36 20.00
CA GLU A 468 -16.26 -15.44 19.50
C GLU A 468 -16.66 -16.42 20.62
N ARG A 469 -15.71 -16.77 21.51
CA ARG A 469 -16.00 -17.62 22.67
C ARG A 469 -16.98 -16.94 23.63
N PHE A 470 -16.79 -15.65 23.91
CA PHE A 470 -17.70 -14.90 24.77
C PHE A 470 -19.10 -14.81 24.16
N ILE A 471 -19.21 -14.51 22.87
CA ILE A 471 -20.50 -14.47 22.16
C ILE A 471 -21.19 -15.82 22.23
N GLY A 472 -20.49 -16.93 21.95
CA GLY A 472 -21.07 -18.27 21.99
C GLY A 472 -21.55 -18.73 23.37
N LEU A 473 -20.96 -18.20 24.46
CA LEU A 473 -21.34 -18.54 25.83
C LEU A 473 -22.47 -17.67 26.40
N HIS A 474 -22.62 -16.43 25.92
CA HIS A 474 -23.50 -15.44 26.54
C HIS A 474 -24.66 -14.97 25.66
N TYR A 475 -24.62 -15.24 24.35
CA TYR A 475 -25.61 -14.73 23.39
C TYR A 475 -26.09 -15.80 22.41
N ARG A 476 -27.34 -15.67 21.98
CA ARG A 476 -27.91 -16.40 20.85
C ARG A 476 -27.82 -15.54 19.59
N VAL A 477 -27.33 -16.13 18.49
CA VAL A 477 -27.34 -15.50 17.17
C VAL A 477 -28.73 -15.69 16.55
N GLU A 478 -29.44 -14.59 16.30
CA GLU A 478 -30.77 -14.62 15.69
C GLU A 478 -30.73 -14.35 14.19
N ARG A 479 -29.72 -13.59 13.73
CA ARG A 479 -29.44 -13.35 12.31
C ARG A 479 -27.93 -13.36 12.10
N ASP A 480 -27.52 -13.82 10.93
CA ASP A 480 -26.11 -13.90 10.53
C ASP A 480 -25.99 -13.68 9.03
N ALA A 481 -25.28 -12.62 8.65
CA ALA A 481 -25.04 -12.25 7.26
C ALA A 481 -23.53 -12.04 7.04
N LYS A 482 -23.02 -12.56 5.92
CA LYS A 482 -21.61 -12.45 5.53
C LYS A 482 -21.49 -11.54 4.31
N PHE A 483 -20.50 -10.66 4.35
CA PHE A 483 -20.16 -9.70 3.31
C PHE A 483 -18.67 -9.78 2.98
N TYR A 484 -18.20 -9.00 2.00
CA TYR A 484 -16.79 -9.03 1.65
C TYR A 484 -15.90 -8.41 2.75
N GLY A 485 -15.22 -9.27 3.51
CA GLY A 485 -14.33 -8.84 4.60
C GLY A 485 -15.06 -8.40 5.88
N SER A 486 -16.35 -8.74 6.03
CA SER A 486 -17.11 -8.49 7.25
C SER A 486 -18.25 -9.49 7.46
N ARG A 487 -18.73 -9.58 8.70
CA ARG A 487 -19.87 -10.40 9.11
C ARG A 487 -20.73 -9.61 10.09
N VAL A 488 -22.04 -9.64 9.90
CA VAL A 488 -23.02 -8.89 10.68
C VAL A 488 -23.95 -9.89 11.36
N ARG A 489 -24.08 -9.80 12.69
CA ARG A 489 -24.90 -10.71 13.50
C ARG A 489 -25.84 -9.94 14.42
N LEU A 490 -27.08 -10.40 14.52
CA LEU A 490 -28.01 -9.91 15.55
C LEU A 490 -27.94 -10.83 16.76
N LEU A 491 -27.58 -10.27 17.90
CA LEU A 491 -27.32 -11.00 19.13
C LEU A 491 -28.40 -10.68 20.17
N ARG A 492 -28.90 -11.74 20.81
CA ARG A 492 -29.80 -11.65 21.96
C ARG A 492 -29.13 -12.29 23.17
N PRO A 493 -29.11 -11.64 24.35
CA PRO A 493 -28.60 -12.27 25.57
C PRO A 493 -29.30 -13.60 25.84
N LEU A 494 -28.55 -14.62 26.26
CA LEU A 494 -29.16 -15.84 26.80
C LEU A 494 -29.87 -15.47 28.10
N ASP A 495 -31.12 -15.91 28.27
CA ASP A 495 -31.84 -15.70 29.51
C ASP A 495 -30.99 -16.26 30.66
N LYS A 496 -30.71 -15.45 31.68
CA LYS A 496 -30.12 -15.95 32.92
C LYS A 496 -31.15 -16.93 33.49
N ALA A 497 -30.97 -18.22 33.24
CA ALA A 497 -31.70 -19.25 33.96
C ALA A 497 -31.57 -18.91 35.45
N GLY A 498 -32.72 -18.71 36.11
CA GLY A 498 -32.79 -18.22 37.49
C GLY A 498 -31.77 -18.92 38.38
N GLY A 499 -31.10 -18.13 39.21
CA GLY A 499 -29.96 -18.55 40.01
C GLY A 499 -30.12 -19.94 40.61
N ARG A 500 -29.27 -20.86 40.16
CA ARG A 500 -28.80 -21.97 41.00
C ARG A 500 -27.30 -22.09 40.80
N LEU A 501 -26.62 -21.95 41.93
CA LEU A 501 -25.26 -22.40 42.20
C LEU A 501 -24.97 -23.69 41.42
N TYR A 502 -23.92 -23.71 40.61
CA TYR A 502 -23.28 -24.94 40.19
C TYR A 502 -21.77 -24.79 40.32
N GLY A 503 -21.30 -25.20 41.51
CA GLY A 503 -20.05 -25.93 41.58
C GLY A 503 -20.23 -27.30 40.91
N SER A 504 -19.08 -27.90 40.56
CA SER A 504 -18.88 -29.28 40.10
C SER A 504 -19.45 -29.68 38.72
N THR A 505 -18.51 -29.76 37.77
CA THR A 505 -18.30 -30.84 36.78
C THR A 505 -19.45 -31.27 35.86
N VAL A 506 -19.27 -31.02 34.55
CA VAL A 506 -19.85 -31.82 33.46
C VAL A 506 -18.75 -32.08 32.41
N PRO A 507 -18.66 -33.27 31.78
CA PRO A 507 -17.49 -33.74 31.06
C PRO A 507 -17.40 -33.23 29.62
N LEU A 508 -16.17 -33.18 29.11
CA LEU A 508 -15.86 -33.11 27.68
C LEU A 508 -16.57 -34.23 26.92
N GLN A 509 -17.50 -33.90 26.03
CA GLN A 509 -17.72 -34.61 24.76
C GLN A 509 -18.80 -33.86 23.97
N PHE A 510 -18.38 -33.13 22.93
CA PHE A 510 -19.00 -32.96 21.61
C PHE A 510 -18.25 -31.84 20.89
N MET A 511 -17.00 -32.17 20.55
CA MET A 511 -16.23 -31.51 19.50
C MET A 511 -16.19 -32.51 18.34
N VAL A 512 -16.12 -32.00 17.11
CA VAL A 512 -16.07 -32.71 15.80
C VAL A 512 -17.41 -32.66 15.04
N PHE A 513 -17.62 -31.58 14.28
CA PHE A 513 -17.85 -31.59 12.82
C PHE A 513 -18.21 -30.18 12.32
N GLN A 514 -17.20 -29.43 11.86
CA GLN A 514 -17.20 -28.59 10.65
C GLN A 514 -15.87 -27.82 10.60
N ALA A 515 -14.79 -28.57 10.42
CA ALA A 515 -13.56 -28.06 9.83
C ALA A 515 -13.64 -28.41 8.34
N GLY A 516 -13.85 -27.40 7.50
CA GLY A 516 -13.92 -27.56 6.05
C GLY A 516 -14.16 -26.21 5.40
N VAL A 517 -13.11 -25.69 4.76
CA VAL A 517 -13.10 -24.46 3.93
C VAL A 517 -12.97 -23.14 4.70
N ALA A 518 -11.83 -22.93 5.38
CA ALA A 518 -11.21 -21.62 5.60
C ALA A 518 -9.81 -21.80 6.22
N SER A 519 -8.82 -22.16 5.41
CA SER A 519 -7.42 -22.15 5.84
C SER A 519 -6.47 -21.95 4.66
N LEU A 520 -6.43 -20.72 4.16
CA LEU A 520 -5.29 -20.20 3.39
C LEU A 520 -5.12 -18.73 3.79
N ASN A 521 -4.79 -18.50 5.05
CA ASN A 521 -4.07 -17.33 5.52
C ASN A 521 -3.49 -17.69 6.89
N GLU A 522 -2.18 -17.50 7.01
CA GLU A 522 -1.33 -17.70 8.20
C GLU A 522 -1.00 -19.13 8.63
N VAL A 523 0.25 -19.54 8.39
CA VAL A 523 1.16 -20.02 9.46
C VAL A 523 2.61 -19.65 9.06
N GLY A 524 3.28 -18.78 9.84
CA GLY A 524 4.75 -18.74 9.97
C GLY A 524 5.49 -17.51 9.47
#